data_AF-A0A1E7F7E3-F1
#
_entry.id   AF-A0A1E7F7E3-F1
#
_cell.length_a   1.000
_cell.length_b   1.000
_cell.length_c   1.000
_cell.angle_alpha   90.00
_cell.angle_beta   90.00
_cell.angle_gamma   90.00
#
_symmetry.space_group_name_H-M   'P 1'
#
loop_
_entity.id
_entity.type
_entity.pdbx_description
1 polymer ?
#
loop_
_entity_poly.entity_id
_entity_poly.type
_entity_poly.pdbx_seq_one_letter_code
_entity_poly.pdbx_strand_id
1 'polypeptide(L)'
;MAGLDPHVRKLFFFEKFVVQSYNQTRRGFRCDIVFYGIYSNAQLAGYAFKVAAERIAQMSAEYKPKTTSRGISTKSSRLSYALGIVEGISEDVKKNLQMEKEKSKRKLERARLAGSKGEAYEESDDEEEEDIDHEAAGYSFPKNDDDGNGNKMDGDEKLPPDTCSSNLNGGEKDSKPRPISGVHLQSRVKELEEEQQAALVLINHNEKVAEEVLKEHDIKLSSGRKRKAIDFDRHSYNRGIEDAKEIDMNQRAIRDDVKVKKEKQENT
;
A
#
# COMPACT_ATOMS: atom_id res chain seq x y z
N MET A 1 41.53 -39.63 1.91
CA MET A 1 41.77 -38.18 1.77
C MET A 1 40.88 -37.69 0.63
N ALA A 2 39.72 -37.13 0.95
CA ALA A 2 38.77 -36.60 -0.05
C ALA A 2 39.05 -35.10 -0.22
N GLY A 3 39.50 -34.71 -1.41
CA GLY A 3 39.71 -33.31 -1.78
C GLY A 3 38.37 -32.64 -2.03
N LEU A 4 37.97 -31.74 -1.13
CA LEU A 4 36.83 -30.85 -1.33
C LEU A 4 37.26 -29.68 -2.22
N ASP A 5 36.50 -29.50 -3.30
CA ASP A 5 36.68 -28.54 -4.37
C ASP A 5 36.50 -27.09 -3.86
N PRO A 6 37.49 -26.19 -3.98
CA PRO A 6 37.43 -24.82 -3.46
C PRO A 6 36.57 -23.86 -4.31
N HIS A 7 35.65 -24.35 -5.14
CA HIS A 7 34.87 -23.56 -6.10
C HIS A 7 33.43 -23.21 -5.71
N VAL A 8 32.99 -23.52 -4.49
CA VAL A 8 31.61 -23.23 -4.09
C VAL A 8 31.58 -22.27 -2.91
N ARG A 9 31.37 -20.98 -3.23
CA ARG A 9 30.63 -19.94 -2.46
C ARG A 9 31.17 -18.55 -2.80
N LYS A 10 31.03 -18.13 -4.07
CA LYS A 10 30.72 -16.71 -4.30
C LYS A 10 29.32 -16.53 -3.74
N LEU A 11 29.23 -16.09 -2.48
CA LEU A 11 28.04 -15.43 -1.99
C LEU A 11 27.73 -14.32 -3.01
N PHE A 12 26.63 -14.47 -3.74
CA PHE A 12 25.99 -13.37 -4.44
C PHE A 12 25.57 -12.36 -3.36
N PHE A 13 26.52 -11.57 -2.87
CA PHE A 13 26.20 -10.35 -2.17
C PHE A 13 25.38 -9.52 -3.15
N PHE A 14 24.19 -9.13 -2.73
CA PHE A 14 23.23 -8.35 -3.50
C PHE A 14 23.85 -7.00 -3.88
N GLU A 15 24.67 -6.97 -4.94
CA GLU A 15 25.36 -5.79 -5.49
C GLU A 15 24.39 -4.69 -5.98
N LYS A 16 23.07 -4.92 -5.87
CA LYS A 16 22.02 -4.03 -6.35
C LYS A 16 21.01 -3.63 -5.27
N PHE A 17 21.23 -3.98 -4.01
CA PHE A 17 20.38 -3.50 -2.93
C PHE A 17 20.85 -2.11 -2.52
N VAL A 18 20.05 -1.09 -2.85
CA VAL A 18 20.39 0.30 -2.55
C VAL A 18 19.31 0.91 -1.68
N VAL A 19 19.75 1.77 -0.77
CA VAL A 19 18.91 2.56 0.11
C VAL A 19 18.90 3.98 -0.44
N GLN A 20 17.73 4.49 -0.82
CA GLN A 20 17.54 5.90 -1.15
C GLN A 20 16.70 6.58 -0.08
N SER A 21 17.21 7.68 0.47
CA SER A 21 16.50 8.51 1.44
C SER A 21 16.12 9.85 0.82
N TYR A 22 14.87 10.24 1.02
CA TYR A 22 14.34 11.54 0.65
C TYR A 22 14.00 12.31 1.92
N ASN A 23 14.65 13.46 2.09
CA ASN A 23 14.45 14.32 3.24
C ASN A 23 13.66 15.55 2.80
N GLN A 24 12.48 15.75 3.38
CA GLN A 24 11.70 16.96 3.16
C GLN A 24 11.54 17.73 4.47
N THR A 25 12.15 18.91 4.53
CA THR A 25 11.98 19.87 5.64
C THR A 25 11.02 20.97 5.24
N ARG A 26 9.83 21.02 5.87
CA ARG A 26 8.90 22.16 5.78
C ARG A 26 8.51 22.63 7.17
N ARG A 27 8.83 23.90 7.48
CA ARG A 27 8.37 24.66 8.68
C ARG A 27 8.37 23.85 9.99
N GLY A 28 9.49 23.24 10.33
CA GLY A 28 9.65 22.52 11.61
C GLY A 28 9.17 21.06 11.61
N PHE A 29 8.64 20.56 10.50
CA PHE A 29 8.40 19.14 10.30
C PHE A 29 9.46 18.59 9.34
N ARG A 30 10.13 17.53 9.78
CA ARG A 30 11.07 16.72 9.00
C ARG A 30 10.40 15.38 8.74
N CYS A 31 10.13 15.09 7.48
CA CYS A 31 9.68 13.77 7.04
C CYS A 31 10.84 13.14 6.28
N ASP A 32 11.33 12.02 6.80
CA ASP A 32 12.39 11.23 6.18
C ASP A 32 11.73 9.94 5.66
N ILE A 33 11.74 9.76 4.34
CA ILE A 33 11.19 8.56 3.69
C ILE A 33 12.34 7.81 3.06
N VAL A 34 12.45 6.52 3.36
CA VAL A 34 13.53 5.66 2.90
C VAL A 34 12.95 4.51 2.09
N PHE A 35 13.39 4.38 0.85
CA PHE A 35 13.03 3.29 -0.04
C PHE A 35 14.14 2.24 -0.05
N TYR A 36 13.75 0.99 0.18
CA TYR A 36 14.63 -0.17 0.18
C TYR A 36 14.28 -1.06 -1.02
N GLY A 37 15.28 -1.53 -1.76
CA GLY A 37 15.04 -2.50 -2.84
C GLY A 37 16.13 -2.53 -3.89
N ILE A 38 15.78 -3.11 -5.05
CA ILE A 38 16.62 -3.04 -6.25
C ILE A 38 16.79 -1.56 -6.60
N TYR A 39 18.03 -1.12 -6.82
CA TYR A 39 18.39 0.28 -7.06
C TYR A 39 17.44 1.01 -8.02
N SER A 40 17.17 0.43 -9.20
CA SER A 40 16.27 1.01 -10.20
C SER A 40 14.85 1.20 -9.68
N ASN A 41 14.33 0.24 -8.92
CA ASN A 41 12.97 0.27 -8.41
C ASN A 41 12.85 1.27 -7.25
N ALA A 42 13.86 1.32 -6.37
CA ALA A 42 13.92 2.30 -5.29
C ALA A 42 14.02 3.73 -5.85
N GLN A 43 14.81 3.95 -6.90
CA GLN A 43 14.88 5.22 -7.63
C GLN A 43 13.56 5.62 -8.25
N LEU A 44 12.91 4.71 -8.97
CA LEU A 44 11.62 4.96 -9.61
C LEU A 44 10.54 5.26 -8.56
N ALA A 45 10.50 4.50 -7.47
CA ALA A 45 9.57 4.74 -6.36
C ALA A 45 9.81 6.11 -5.71
N GLY A 46 11.07 6.46 -5.48
CA GLY A 46 11.44 7.77 -4.94
C GLY A 46 11.10 8.94 -5.85
N TYR A 47 11.32 8.79 -7.16
CA TYR A 47 10.93 9.78 -8.17
C TYR A 47 9.40 9.93 -8.24
N ALA A 48 8.66 8.81 -8.34
CA ALA A 48 7.21 8.81 -8.37
C ALA A 48 6.62 9.47 -7.12
N PHE A 49 7.16 9.12 -5.94
CA PHE A 49 6.77 9.73 -4.68
C PHE A 49 6.99 11.25 -4.70
N LYS A 50 8.15 11.72 -5.16
CA LYS A 50 8.45 13.16 -5.24
C LYS A 50 7.46 13.88 -6.14
N VAL A 51 7.22 13.37 -7.36
CA VAL A 51 6.29 13.96 -8.33
C VAL A 51 4.87 14.01 -7.76
N ALA A 52 4.39 12.91 -7.17
CA ALA A 52 3.08 12.85 -6.55
C ALA A 52 2.95 13.84 -5.37
N ALA A 53 3.93 13.89 -4.47
CA ALA A 53 3.93 14.79 -3.32
C ALA A 53 3.94 16.28 -3.75
N GLU A 54 4.73 16.63 -4.76
CA GLU A 54 4.76 17.98 -5.32
C GLU A 54 3.42 18.36 -5.97
N ARG A 55 2.81 17.42 -6.74
CA ARG A 55 1.51 17.64 -7.38
C ARG A 55 0.39 17.85 -6.36
N ILE A 56 0.31 16.99 -5.34
CA ILE A 56 -0.67 17.14 -4.25
C ILE A 56 -0.48 18.47 -3.52
N ALA A 57 0.77 18.88 -3.28
CA ALA A 57 1.07 20.15 -2.64
C ALA A 57 0.65 21.36 -3.50
N GLN A 58 0.80 21.30 -4.82
CA GLN A 58 0.33 22.34 -5.76
C GLN A 58 -1.20 22.42 -5.74
N MET A 59 -1.89 21.30 -5.95
CA MET A 59 -3.36 21.25 -5.94
C MET A 59 -3.94 21.76 -4.61
N SER A 60 -3.36 21.35 -3.49
CA SER A 60 -3.76 21.83 -2.16
C SER A 60 -3.50 23.33 -1.96
N ALA A 61 -2.44 23.89 -2.54
CA ALA A 61 -2.15 25.32 -2.45
C ALA A 61 -3.12 26.16 -3.31
N GLU A 62 -3.51 25.65 -4.47
CA GLU A 62 -4.44 26.29 -5.41
C GLU A 62 -5.90 26.17 -4.97
N TYR A 63 -6.23 25.14 -4.17
CA TYR A 63 -7.57 24.92 -3.65
C TYR A 63 -8.10 26.13 -2.87
N LYS A 64 -9.28 26.61 -3.30
CA LYS A 64 -10.04 27.70 -2.69
C LYS A 64 -11.37 27.15 -2.15
N PRO A 65 -11.55 27.00 -0.83
CA PRO A 65 -12.80 26.49 -0.27
C PRO A 65 -13.95 27.45 -0.60
N LYS A 66 -15.04 26.90 -1.15
CA LYS A 66 -16.29 27.64 -1.39
C LYS A 66 -16.95 27.89 -0.02
N THR A 67 -16.73 29.08 0.55
CA THR A 67 -17.40 29.61 1.75
C THR A 67 -17.24 28.76 3.03
N THR A 68 -16.33 29.17 3.92
CA THR A 68 -16.19 28.59 5.26
C THR A 68 -17.33 29.09 6.16
N SER A 69 -18.54 28.56 6.00
CA SER A 69 -19.71 28.91 6.82
C SER A 69 -19.54 28.57 8.31
N ARG A 70 -18.49 27.84 8.68
CA ARG A 70 -18.24 27.32 10.04
C ARG A 70 -16.96 27.82 10.71
N GLY A 71 -16.32 28.88 10.20
CA GLY A 71 -15.08 29.40 10.80
C GLY A 71 -13.86 28.47 10.69
N ILE A 72 -13.95 27.42 9.87
CA ILE A 72 -12.83 26.53 9.58
C ILE A 72 -11.73 27.32 8.89
N SER A 73 -10.50 27.19 9.38
CA SER A 73 -9.35 27.85 8.78
C SER A 73 -9.11 27.34 7.36
N THR A 74 -8.77 28.23 6.43
CA THR A 74 -8.36 27.86 5.06
C THR A 74 -7.23 26.83 5.04
N LYS A 75 -6.34 26.85 6.06
CA LYS A 75 -5.28 25.84 6.23
C LYS A 75 -5.85 24.45 6.50
N SER A 76 -6.90 24.35 7.32
CA SER A 76 -7.55 23.08 7.64
C SER A 76 -8.28 22.50 6.45
N SER A 77 -8.99 23.35 5.69
CA SER A 77 -9.66 22.94 4.45
C SER A 77 -8.66 22.41 3.41
N ARG A 78 -7.54 23.13 3.20
CA ARG A 78 -6.47 22.67 2.27
C ARG A 78 -5.80 21.37 2.70
N LEU A 79 -5.60 21.19 4.01
CA LEU A 79 -5.08 19.93 4.54
C LEU A 79 -6.09 18.80 4.34
N SER A 80 -7.37 19.03 4.66
CA SER A 80 -8.44 18.04 4.46
C SER A 80 -8.57 17.66 2.99
N TYR A 81 -8.46 18.64 2.08
CA TYR A 81 -8.41 18.41 0.64
C TYR A 81 -7.22 17.55 0.22
N ALA A 82 -6.01 17.86 0.71
CA ALA A 82 -4.82 17.04 0.41
C ALA A 82 -4.96 15.60 0.92
N LEU A 83 -5.56 15.41 2.10
CA LEU A 83 -5.86 14.07 2.64
C LEU A 83 -6.87 13.33 1.76
N GLY A 84 -7.88 14.02 1.25
CA GLY A 84 -8.84 13.46 0.30
C GLY A 84 -8.17 12.97 -0.98
N ILE A 85 -7.23 13.74 -1.53
CA ILE A 85 -6.45 13.31 -2.70
C ILE A 85 -5.69 12.02 -2.41
N VAL A 86 -5.01 11.95 -1.26
CA VAL A 86 -4.24 10.75 -0.86
C VAL A 86 -5.14 9.53 -0.71
N GLU A 87 -6.33 9.69 -0.13
CA GLU A 87 -7.28 8.57 -0.01
C GLU A 87 -7.77 8.11 -1.38
N GLY A 88 -8.15 9.03 -2.28
CA GLY A 88 -8.59 8.68 -3.63
C GLY A 88 -7.52 7.89 -4.41
N ILE A 89 -6.27 8.36 -4.36
CA ILE A 89 -5.10 7.66 -4.91
C ILE A 89 -4.98 6.24 -4.31
N SER A 90 -5.08 6.12 -2.98
CA SER A 90 -4.97 4.84 -2.27
C SER A 90 -6.07 3.85 -2.66
N GLU A 91 -7.31 4.32 -2.80
CA GLU A 91 -8.43 3.50 -3.28
C GLU A 91 -8.20 2.98 -4.69
N ASP A 92 -7.70 3.82 -5.60
CA ASP A 92 -7.42 3.44 -6.98
C ASP A 92 -6.27 2.42 -7.06
N VAL A 93 -5.21 2.58 -6.26
CA VAL A 93 -4.15 1.56 -6.15
C VAL A 93 -4.71 0.23 -5.65
N LYS A 94 -5.57 0.24 -4.63
CA LYS A 94 -6.18 -1.00 -4.08
C LYS A 94 -7.04 -1.71 -5.13
N LYS A 95 -7.86 -0.96 -5.88
CA LYS A 95 -8.68 -1.51 -6.97
C LYS A 95 -7.81 -2.12 -8.06
N ASN A 96 -6.77 -1.42 -8.51
CA ASN A 96 -5.84 -1.94 -9.52
C ASN A 96 -5.15 -3.22 -9.06
N LEU A 97 -4.69 -3.26 -7.81
CA LEU A 97 -4.08 -4.46 -7.24
C LEU A 97 -5.06 -5.64 -7.15
N GLN A 98 -6.33 -5.39 -6.82
CA GLN A 98 -7.36 -6.43 -6.81
C GLN A 98 -7.64 -6.97 -8.21
N MET A 99 -7.79 -6.08 -9.21
CA MET A 99 -7.97 -6.47 -10.61
C MET A 99 -6.79 -7.28 -11.14
N GLU A 100 -5.55 -6.86 -10.86
CA GLU A 100 -4.35 -7.59 -11.27
C GLU A 100 -4.27 -8.99 -10.63
N LYS A 101 -4.60 -9.09 -9.33
CA LYS A 101 -4.67 -10.38 -8.63
C LYS A 101 -5.73 -11.30 -9.24
N GLU A 102 -6.90 -10.77 -9.58
CA GLU A 102 -7.95 -11.56 -10.22
C GLU A 102 -7.52 -12.02 -11.62
N LYS A 103 -6.93 -11.13 -12.43
CA LYS A 103 -6.36 -11.48 -13.75
C LYS A 103 -5.32 -12.58 -13.64
N SER A 104 -4.40 -12.46 -12.68
CA SER A 104 -3.38 -13.48 -12.40
C SER A 104 -4.00 -14.83 -11.99
N LYS A 105 -5.05 -14.80 -11.15
CA LYS A 105 -5.76 -16.00 -10.73
C LYS A 105 -6.48 -16.68 -11.90
N ARG A 106 -7.17 -15.91 -12.75
CA ARG A 106 -7.83 -16.42 -13.96
C ARG A 106 -6.83 -17.07 -14.91
N LYS A 107 -5.68 -16.43 -15.16
CA LYS A 107 -4.58 -17.00 -15.95
C LYS A 107 -4.09 -18.33 -15.37
N LEU A 108 -3.89 -18.40 -14.06
CA LEU A 108 -3.45 -19.62 -13.38
C LEU A 108 -4.48 -20.76 -13.48
N GLU A 109 -5.76 -20.46 -13.28
CA GLU A 109 -6.84 -21.44 -13.41
C GLU A 109 -6.97 -21.97 -14.84
N ARG A 110 -6.85 -21.08 -15.84
CA ARG A 110 -6.84 -21.46 -17.26
C ARG A 110 -5.65 -22.36 -17.60
N ALA A 111 -4.46 -22.03 -17.13
CA ALA A 111 -3.26 -22.86 -17.31
C ALA A 111 -3.42 -24.24 -16.64
N ARG A 112 -4.03 -24.29 -15.44
CA ARG A 112 -4.30 -25.55 -14.73
C ARG A 112 -5.30 -26.43 -15.49
N LEU A 113 -6.36 -25.84 -16.05
CA LEU A 113 -7.36 -26.56 -16.84
C LEU A 113 -6.75 -27.12 -18.14
N ALA A 114 -5.97 -26.32 -18.88
CA ALA A 114 -5.28 -26.77 -20.09
C ALA A 114 -4.33 -27.95 -19.79
N GLY A 115 -3.54 -27.83 -18.72
CA GLY A 115 -2.66 -28.91 -18.25
C GLY A 115 -3.42 -30.19 -17.88
N SER A 116 -4.62 -30.08 -17.28
CA SER A 116 -5.45 -31.24 -16.96
C SER A 116 -6.04 -31.95 -18.18
N LYS A 117 -6.29 -31.21 -19.27
CA LYS A 117 -6.80 -31.75 -20.54
C LYS A 117 -5.71 -32.31 -21.45
N GLY A 118 -4.44 -32.04 -21.14
CA GLY A 118 -3.31 -32.35 -22.04
C GLY A 118 -3.26 -31.46 -23.28
N GLU A 119 -4.01 -30.35 -23.28
CA GLU A 119 -3.97 -29.34 -24.33
C GLU A 119 -2.80 -28.40 -24.07
N ALA A 120 -2.09 -27.98 -25.12
CA ALA A 120 -1.07 -26.95 -25.00
C ALA A 120 -1.74 -25.64 -24.57
N TYR A 121 -1.24 -25.03 -23.49
CA TYR A 121 -1.70 -23.71 -23.08
C TYR A 121 -1.22 -22.68 -24.10
N GLU A 122 -2.14 -22.15 -24.91
CA GLU A 122 -1.91 -20.96 -25.70
C GLU A 122 -2.34 -19.75 -24.87
N GLU A 123 -1.37 -18.90 -24.51
CA GLU A 123 -1.62 -17.57 -23.99
C GLU A 123 -2.15 -16.73 -25.16
N SER A 124 -3.45 -16.90 -25.47
CA SER A 124 -4.12 -16.01 -26.40
C SER A 124 -4.18 -14.65 -25.71
N ASP A 125 -3.35 -13.71 -26.17
CA ASP A 125 -3.41 -12.28 -25.80
C ASP A 125 -4.79 -11.66 -26.15
N ASP A 126 -5.65 -12.42 -26.83
CA ASP A 126 -7.04 -12.10 -27.16
C ASP A 126 -8.03 -12.26 -26.00
N GLU A 127 -7.56 -12.40 -24.75
CA GLU A 127 -8.33 -11.80 -23.65
C GLU A 127 -8.18 -10.28 -23.81
N GLU A 128 -8.87 -9.74 -24.85
CA GLU A 128 -9.33 -8.37 -24.89
C GLU A 128 -9.72 -8.10 -23.44
N GLU A 129 -8.97 -7.21 -22.80
CA GLU A 129 -9.54 -6.47 -21.70
C GLU A 129 -10.88 -6.04 -22.29
N GLU A 130 -11.98 -6.65 -21.85
CA GLU A 130 -13.27 -6.02 -21.99
C GLU A 130 -12.97 -4.70 -21.33
N ASP A 131 -12.60 -3.73 -22.17
CA ASP A 131 -12.66 -2.32 -21.93
C ASP A 131 -14.12 -2.22 -21.54
N ILE A 132 -14.37 -2.45 -20.26
CA ILE A 132 -15.45 -1.83 -19.54
C ILE A 132 -15.03 -0.38 -19.67
N ASP A 133 -15.36 0.16 -20.84
CA ASP A 133 -15.65 1.53 -21.11
C ASP A 133 -16.69 1.85 -20.04
N HIS A 134 -16.20 2.10 -18.83
CA HIS A 134 -16.66 3.19 -18.01
C HIS A 134 -16.33 4.46 -18.79
N GLU A 135 -16.95 4.58 -19.97
CA GLU A 135 -17.55 5.80 -20.44
C GLU A 135 -18.04 6.48 -19.17
N ALA A 136 -17.49 7.68 -18.95
CA ALA A 136 -17.95 8.61 -17.95
C ALA A 136 -19.40 9.03 -18.29
N ALA A 137 -20.32 8.06 -18.34
CA ALA A 137 -21.74 8.23 -18.13
C ALA A 137 -21.81 9.02 -16.83
N GLY A 138 -22.11 10.30 -16.99
CA GLY A 138 -22.08 11.28 -15.93
C GLY A 138 -22.65 10.66 -14.68
N TYR A 139 -21.77 10.36 -13.73
CA TYR A 139 -22.14 10.13 -12.36
C TYR A 139 -22.67 11.48 -11.89
N SER A 140 -23.92 11.77 -12.24
CA SER A 140 -24.74 12.73 -11.54
C SER A 140 -24.80 12.19 -10.14
N PHE A 141 -23.90 12.69 -9.28
CA PHE A 141 -24.00 12.53 -7.85
C PHE A 141 -25.48 12.69 -7.49
N PRO A 142 -26.14 11.68 -6.91
CA PRO A 142 -27.46 11.90 -6.35
C PRO A 142 -27.29 13.08 -5.39
N LYS A 143 -28.01 14.17 -5.66
CA LYS A 143 -28.21 15.21 -4.66
C LYS A 143 -28.83 14.48 -3.48
N ASN A 144 -28.03 14.29 -2.44
CA ASN A 144 -28.54 13.86 -1.15
C ASN A 144 -29.34 15.04 -0.60
N ASP A 145 -30.59 15.12 -1.03
CA ASP A 145 -31.61 15.82 -0.27
C ASP A 145 -31.79 15.01 1.02
N ASP A 146 -31.49 15.71 2.11
CA ASP A 146 -31.45 15.28 3.48
C ASP A 146 -32.85 14.90 3.97
N ASP A 147 -33.29 13.67 3.72
CA ASP A 147 -34.46 13.09 4.38
C ASP A 147 -34.07 11.76 5.03
N GLY A 148 -33.90 11.83 6.35
CA GLY A 148 -33.50 10.71 7.18
C GLY A 148 -34.46 9.52 7.07
N ASN A 149 -33.89 8.34 6.89
CA ASN A 149 -34.50 7.12 7.39
C ASN A 149 -33.41 6.12 7.76
N GLY A 150 -33.28 5.86 9.05
CA GLY A 150 -32.31 4.93 9.61
C GLY A 150 -32.76 3.50 9.37
N ASN A 151 -32.20 2.85 8.35
CA ASN A 151 -32.20 1.40 8.28
C ASN A 151 -30.83 0.86 8.70
N LYS A 152 -30.85 0.31 9.90
CA LYS A 152 -29.82 -0.52 10.53
C LYS A 152 -29.64 -1.79 9.69
N MET A 153 -28.54 -1.87 8.95
CA MET A 153 -28.10 -3.10 8.28
C MET A 153 -27.06 -3.75 9.20
N ASP A 154 -27.51 -4.79 9.91
CA ASP A 154 -26.64 -5.73 10.60
C ASP A 154 -25.99 -6.62 9.53
N GLY A 155 -24.79 -6.23 9.10
CA GLY A 155 -23.97 -6.97 8.14
C GLY A 155 -22.84 -7.70 8.85
N ASP A 156 -23.04 -9.00 9.09
CA ASP A 156 -21.99 -9.96 9.49
C ASP A 156 -20.98 -10.12 8.34
N GLU A 157 -20.01 -9.21 8.28
CA GLU A 157 -18.91 -9.25 7.33
C GLU A 157 -17.81 -10.16 7.91
N LYS A 158 -17.91 -11.46 7.62
CA LYS A 158 -16.83 -12.44 7.86
C LYS A 158 -15.61 -12.09 7.00
N LEU A 159 -14.69 -11.34 7.59
CA LEU A 159 -13.34 -11.17 7.08
C LEU A 159 -12.65 -12.54 6.94
N PRO A 160 -12.00 -12.84 5.80
CA PRO A 160 -11.18 -14.03 5.68
C PRO A 160 -9.92 -13.90 6.55
N PRO A 161 -9.47 -14.98 7.22
CA PRO A 161 -8.24 -14.94 8.01
C PRO A 161 -7.03 -14.82 7.08
N ASP A 162 -6.32 -13.68 7.19
CA ASP A 162 -4.99 -13.49 6.63
C ASP A 162 -4.02 -14.52 7.22
N THR A 163 -3.81 -15.59 6.47
CA THR A 163 -2.80 -16.61 6.75
C THR A 163 -1.57 -16.32 5.92
N CYS A 164 -0.66 -15.53 6.48
CA CYS A 164 0.72 -15.47 6.03
C CYS A 164 1.45 -16.77 6.44
N SER A 165 1.20 -17.85 5.70
CA SER A 165 1.96 -19.09 5.83
C SER A 165 3.24 -18.99 5.03
N SER A 166 4.35 -18.82 5.76
CA SER A 166 5.70 -19.01 5.26
C SER A 166 5.92 -20.49 4.96
N ASN A 167 5.74 -20.88 3.69
CA ASN A 167 6.11 -22.20 3.21
C ASN A 167 7.64 -22.33 3.15
N LEU A 168 8.19 -23.09 4.10
CA LEU A 168 9.49 -23.73 3.96
C LEU A 168 9.28 -25.15 3.41
N ASN A 169 9.77 -25.34 2.18
CA ASN A 169 10.33 -26.57 1.62
C ASN A 169 9.91 -27.94 2.20
N GLY A 170 9.21 -28.72 1.38
CA GLY A 170 9.17 -30.16 1.51
C GLY A 170 8.20 -30.78 0.51
N GLY A 171 8.72 -31.43 -0.54
CA GLY A 171 7.89 -32.08 -1.56
C GLY A 171 7.07 -33.21 -0.95
N GLU A 172 5.74 -33.09 -1.01
CA GLU A 172 4.81 -34.13 -0.60
C GLU A 172 3.95 -34.58 -1.77
N LYS A 173 3.96 -35.90 -1.95
CA LYS A 173 3.17 -36.67 -2.92
C LYS A 173 1.70 -36.62 -2.51
N ASP A 174 0.81 -36.64 -3.50
CA ASP A 174 -0.66 -36.63 -3.41
C ASP A 174 -1.26 -37.65 -2.42
N SER A 175 -1.22 -37.35 -1.12
CA SER A 175 -1.97 -38.06 -0.10
C SER A 175 -3.22 -37.26 0.25
N LYS A 176 -4.39 -37.80 -0.13
CA LYS A 176 -5.71 -37.27 0.28
C LYS A 176 -5.71 -36.95 1.78
N PRO A 177 -6.13 -35.73 2.19
CA PRO A 177 -6.15 -35.33 3.59
C PRO A 177 -7.07 -36.27 4.37
N ARG A 178 -6.48 -36.98 5.35
CA ARG A 178 -7.25 -37.82 6.26
C ARG A 178 -8.06 -36.92 7.19
N PRO A 179 -9.30 -37.27 7.53
CA PRO A 179 -10.10 -36.52 8.49
C PRO A 179 -9.36 -36.48 9.83
N ILE A 180 -8.96 -35.27 10.24
CA ILE A 180 -8.25 -35.00 11.49
C ILE A 180 -9.22 -35.35 12.62
N SER A 181 -8.83 -36.30 13.48
CA SER A 181 -9.67 -36.73 14.60
C SER A 181 -9.88 -35.58 15.58
N GLY A 182 -11.06 -35.51 16.22
CA GLY A 182 -11.45 -34.38 17.09
C GLY A 182 -10.50 -34.13 18.27
N VAL A 183 -9.69 -35.11 18.66
CA VAL A 183 -8.67 -34.99 19.73
C VAL A 183 -7.50 -34.08 19.30
N HIS A 184 -7.15 -34.08 18.01
CA HIS A 184 -6.10 -33.21 17.48
C HIS A 184 -6.54 -31.74 17.43
N LEU A 185 -7.84 -31.47 17.24
CA LEU A 185 -8.37 -30.11 17.23
C LEU A 185 -8.30 -29.47 18.62
N GLN A 186 -8.66 -30.20 19.68
CA GLN A 186 -8.56 -29.68 21.05
C GLN A 186 -7.12 -29.38 21.45
N SER A 187 -6.17 -30.23 21.06
CA SER A 187 -4.75 -30.00 21.30
C SER A 187 -4.24 -28.74 20.58
N ARG A 188 -4.69 -28.52 19.34
CA ARG A 188 -4.32 -27.34 18.55
C ARG A 188 -4.92 -26.05 19.09
N VAL A 189 -6.15 -26.07 19.58
CA VAL A 189 -6.78 -24.89 20.22
C VAL A 189 -6.01 -24.48 21.47
N LYS A 190 -5.65 -25.45 22.32
CA LYS A 190 -4.86 -25.19 23.52
C LYS A 190 -3.49 -24.59 23.22
N GLU A 191 -2.81 -25.10 22.19
CA GLU A 191 -1.52 -24.57 21.73
C GLU A 191 -1.63 -23.10 21.27
N LEU A 192 -2.69 -22.76 20.52
CA LEU A 192 -2.94 -21.39 20.07
C LEU A 192 -3.27 -20.44 21.24
N GLU A 193 -3.98 -20.91 22.27
CA GLU A 193 -4.25 -20.14 23.49
C GLU A 193 -2.95 -19.85 24.27
N GLU A 194 -2.07 -20.86 24.40
CA GLU A 194 -0.76 -20.71 25.04
C GLU A 194 0.14 -19.74 24.26
N GLU A 195 0.13 -19.79 22.92
CA GLU A 195 0.86 -18.85 22.06
C GLU A 195 0.35 -17.41 22.22
N GLN A 196 -0.97 -17.19 22.23
CA GLN A 196 -1.55 -15.86 22.44
C GLN A 196 -1.21 -15.31 23.82
N GLN A 197 -1.25 -16.14 24.85
CA GLN A 197 -0.89 -15.74 26.21
C GLN A 197 0.59 -15.36 26.30
N ALA A 198 1.49 -16.12 25.66
CA ALA A 198 2.91 -15.79 25.60
C ALA A 198 3.17 -14.46 24.88
N ALA A 199 2.46 -14.19 23.77
CA ALA A 199 2.57 -12.93 23.04
C ALA A 199 2.14 -11.72 23.89
N LEU A 200 1.04 -11.82 24.65
CA LEU A 200 0.59 -10.76 25.55
C LEU A 200 1.59 -10.48 26.68
N VAL A 201 2.22 -11.52 27.23
CA VAL A 201 3.25 -11.39 28.26
C VAL A 201 4.48 -10.65 27.72
N LEU A 202 4.90 -10.94 26.48
CA LEU A 202 6.02 -10.23 25.83
C LEU A 202 5.71 -8.75 25.61
N ILE A 203 4.49 -8.40 25.19
CA ILE A 203 4.08 -6.99 25.00
C ILE A 203 4.13 -6.24 26.34
N ASN A 204 3.55 -6.81 27.40
CA ASN A 204 3.57 -6.21 28.74
C ASN A 204 5.00 -6.09 29.31
N HIS A 205 5.88 -7.05 29.00
CA HIS A 205 7.28 -6.99 29.42
C HIS A 205 8.03 -5.87 28.68
N ASN A 206 7.78 -5.69 27.39
CA ASN A 206 8.41 -4.62 26.60
C ASN A 206 8.02 -3.22 27.11
N GLU A 207 6.76 -3.01 27.53
CA GLU A 207 6.33 -1.75 28.12
C GLU A 207 7.04 -1.46 29.45
N LYS A 208 7.16 -2.46 30.32
CA LYS A 208 7.88 -2.33 31.60
C LYS A 208 9.37 -2.09 31.40
N VAL A 209 10.01 -2.82 30.49
CA VAL A 209 11.43 -2.63 30.17
C VAL A 209 11.66 -1.22 29.62
N ALA A 210 10.78 -0.71 28.76
CA ALA A 210 10.89 0.66 28.27
C ALA A 210 10.80 1.69 29.41
N GLU A 211 9.85 1.53 30.34
CA GLU A 211 9.75 2.41 31.50
C GLU A 211 10.94 2.31 32.48
N GLU A 212 11.41 1.09 32.75
CA GLU A 212 12.53 0.83 33.65
C GLU A 212 13.84 1.40 33.08
N VAL A 213 14.11 1.19 31.79
CA VAL A 213 15.28 1.77 31.10
C VAL A 213 15.23 3.30 31.12
N LEU A 214 14.05 3.90 30.91
CA LEU A 214 13.90 5.36 31.00
C LEU A 214 14.13 5.88 32.42
N LYS A 215 13.69 5.15 33.46
CA LYS A 215 13.92 5.49 34.87
C LYS A 215 15.39 5.32 35.27
N GLU A 216 16.03 4.22 34.86
CA GLU A 216 17.44 3.91 35.19
C GLU A 216 18.39 4.97 34.64
N HIS A 217 18.10 5.51 33.46
CA HIS A 217 18.89 6.58 32.84
C HIS A 217 18.44 8.02 33.21
N ASP A 218 17.49 8.17 34.13
CA ASP A 218 16.89 9.46 34.53
C ASP A 218 16.42 10.31 33.32
N ILE A 219 15.95 9.63 32.27
CA ILE A 219 15.45 10.28 31.05
C ILE A 219 14.00 10.69 31.28
N LYS A 220 13.81 11.98 31.54
CA LYS A 220 12.47 12.56 31.69
C LYS A 220 11.79 12.71 30.34
N LEU A 221 10.72 11.95 30.12
CA LEU A 221 9.80 12.22 29.01
C LEU A 221 9.10 13.56 29.27
N SER A 222 9.47 14.61 28.53
CA SER A 222 8.72 15.86 28.58
C SER A 222 7.32 15.62 28.03
N SER A 223 6.27 15.89 28.81
CA SER A 223 4.90 15.87 28.32
C SER A 223 4.77 16.94 27.23
N GLY A 224 4.71 16.48 25.97
CA GLY A 224 4.62 17.38 24.83
C GLY A 224 3.40 18.29 24.94
N ARG A 225 3.50 19.51 24.40
CA ARG A 225 2.36 20.43 24.31
C ARG A 225 1.19 19.72 23.61
N LYS A 226 0.07 19.54 24.32
CA LYS A 226 -1.16 18.98 23.74
C LYS A 226 -1.53 19.80 22.51
N ARG A 227 -1.45 19.19 21.32
CA ARG A 227 -1.88 19.83 20.07
C ARG A 227 -3.41 19.86 20.07
N LYS A 228 -4.00 21.00 19.67
CA LYS A 228 -5.45 21.06 19.46
C LYS A 228 -5.81 20.10 18.32
N ALA A 229 -6.96 19.44 18.43
CA ALA A 229 -7.49 18.66 17.32
C ALA A 229 -7.61 19.58 16.09
N ILE A 230 -7.21 19.06 14.93
CA ILE A 230 -7.34 19.78 13.67
C ILE A 230 -8.80 19.66 13.24
N ASP A 231 -9.46 20.78 12.95
CA ASP A 231 -10.82 20.78 12.44
C ASP A 231 -10.85 20.12 11.05
N PHE A 232 -11.57 19.01 10.94
CA PHE A 232 -11.65 18.25 9.70
C PHE A 232 -12.78 18.76 8.82
N ASP A 233 -12.46 19.17 7.58
CA ASP A 233 -13.43 19.67 6.61
C ASP A 233 -13.83 18.58 5.63
N ARG A 234 -14.99 17.95 5.91
CA ARG A 234 -15.51 16.83 5.11
C ARG A 234 -15.80 17.22 3.66
N HIS A 235 -16.21 18.46 3.39
CA HIS A 235 -16.50 18.88 2.02
C HIS A 235 -15.21 19.01 1.21
N SER A 236 -14.20 19.66 1.78
CA SER A 236 -12.87 19.76 1.16
C SER A 236 -12.24 18.39 0.95
N TYR A 237 -12.41 17.47 1.91
CA TYR A 237 -11.94 16.10 1.81
C TYR A 237 -12.58 15.34 0.64
N ASN A 238 -13.91 15.32 0.55
CA ASN A 238 -14.62 14.65 -0.55
C ASN A 238 -14.21 15.23 -1.91
N ARG A 239 -14.03 16.55 -1.99
CA ARG A 239 -13.56 17.19 -3.22
C ARG A 239 -12.14 16.75 -3.60
N GLY A 240 -11.28 16.54 -2.60
CA GLY A 240 -9.96 15.97 -2.80
C GLY A 240 -10.00 14.57 -3.41
N ILE A 241 -10.94 13.71 -2.97
CA ILE A 241 -11.13 12.38 -3.55
C ILE A 241 -11.57 12.46 -5.01
N GLU A 242 -12.49 13.38 -5.35
CA GLU A 242 -12.93 13.58 -6.73
C GLU A 242 -11.78 14.03 -7.64
N ASP A 243 -11.05 15.06 -7.22
CA ASP A 243 -9.94 15.61 -7.98
C ASP A 243 -8.71 14.67 -8.02
N ALA A 244 -8.64 13.67 -7.12
CA ALA A 244 -7.59 12.65 -7.12
C ALA A 244 -7.51 11.87 -8.44
N LYS A 245 -8.66 11.69 -9.11
CA LYS A 245 -8.76 10.99 -10.40
C LYS A 245 -8.05 11.71 -11.54
N GLU A 246 -7.80 13.01 -11.40
CA GLU A 246 -7.02 13.79 -12.38
C GLU A 246 -5.51 13.49 -12.28
N ILE A 247 -5.06 12.87 -11.19
CA ILE A 247 -3.67 12.47 -11.01
C ILE A 247 -3.49 11.09 -11.62
N ASP A 248 -3.02 11.07 -12.86
CA ASP A 248 -2.60 9.84 -13.50
C ASP A 248 -1.32 9.29 -12.84
N MET A 249 -1.48 8.31 -11.95
CA MET A 249 -0.37 7.56 -11.35
C MET A 249 0.29 6.59 -12.32
N ASN A 250 -0.43 6.22 -13.38
CA ASN A 250 0.01 5.26 -14.38
C ASN A 250 0.76 5.95 -15.53
N GLN A 251 1.12 7.23 -15.39
CA GLN A 251 2.01 7.91 -16.33
C GLN A 251 3.25 7.03 -16.52
N ARG A 252 3.26 6.35 -17.68
CA ARG A 252 4.29 5.39 -18.05
C ARG A 252 5.61 6.04 -17.78
N ALA A 253 6.49 5.32 -17.07
CA ALA A 253 7.87 5.73 -16.83
C ALA A 253 8.35 6.50 -18.06
N ILE A 254 8.73 7.78 -17.88
CA ILE A 254 9.19 8.64 -18.97
C ILE A 254 10.16 7.78 -19.76
N ARG A 255 9.76 7.33 -20.96
CA ARG A 255 10.66 6.55 -21.80
C ARG A 255 11.79 7.54 -22.05
N ASP A 256 13.01 7.19 -21.64
CA ASP A 256 14.21 8.03 -21.76
C ASP A 256 14.57 8.39 -23.23
N ASP A 257 13.65 8.15 -24.17
CA ASP A 257 13.64 8.66 -25.53
C ASP A 257 13.44 10.19 -25.61
N VAL A 258 13.66 10.93 -24.53
CA VAL A 258 14.01 12.36 -24.59
C VAL A 258 15.37 12.45 -25.31
N LYS A 259 15.33 12.29 -26.64
CA LYS A 259 16.39 12.65 -27.57
C LYS A 259 16.67 14.11 -27.29
N VAL A 260 17.70 14.35 -26.49
CA VAL A 260 18.33 15.65 -26.33
C VAL A 260 18.63 16.13 -27.74
N LYS A 261 17.78 17.00 -28.27
CA LYS A 261 18.08 17.76 -29.46
C LYS A 261 19.31 18.57 -29.08
N LYS A 262 20.50 18.05 -29.42
CA LYS A 262 21.71 18.85 -29.50
C LYS A 262 21.41 19.93 -30.52
N GLU A 263 20.96 21.08 -30.04
CA GLU A 263 20.94 22.30 -30.83
C GLU A 263 22.38 22.51 -31.29
N LYS A 264 22.57 22.32 -32.60
CA LYS A 264 23.74 22.82 -33.31
C LYS A 264 23.81 24.32 -33.01
N GLN A 265 24.81 24.72 -32.23
CA GLN A 265 25.33 26.08 -32.31
C GLN A 265 25.87 26.26 -33.73
N GLU A 266 25.06 26.87 -34.59
CA GLU A 266 25.57 27.44 -35.83
C GLU A 266 26.33 28.71 -35.45
N ASN A 267 27.65 28.62 -35.60
CA ASN A 267 28.55 29.77 -35.62
C ASN A 267 28.01 30.78 -36.64
N THR A 268 27.74 32.00 -36.17
CA THR A 268 27.69 33.20 -37.02
C THR A 268 28.58 34.27 -36.40
#